data_AF-A0A958CSM6-F1
#
_entry.id   AF-A0A958CSM6-F1
#
_cell.length_a   1.000
_cell.length_b   1.000
_cell.length_c   1.000
_cell.angle_alpha   90.00
_cell.angle_beta   90.00
_cell.angle_gamma   90.00
#
_symmetry.space_group_name_H-M   'P 1'
#
loop_
_entity.id
_entity.type
_entity.pdbx_description
1 polymer ?
#
loop_
_entity_poly.entity_id
_entity_poly.type
_entity_poly.pdbx_seq_one_letter_code
_entity_poly.pdbx_strand_id
1 'polypeptide(L)'
;SRGANQLLITEQQRWAEPLDEGIERVVAINLARLLNTDNLRLFPWQLDDIPEYTIELVVLELDTDGAEAVLVTDWVIKRPADNASVTRRISRLRHALPPGPIQPAELAPAYSALFYQLSQEIAAAITAAEQEPGAAAP
;
A
#
# COMPACT_ATOMS: atom_id res chain seq x y z
N SER A 1 -16.37 24.82 15.55
CA SER A 1 -15.68 23.98 16.56
C SER A 1 -14.82 22.97 15.82
N ARG A 2 -13.49 23.11 15.89
CA ARG A 2 -12.55 22.12 15.32
C ARG A 2 -12.37 21.02 16.36
N GLY A 3 -13.02 19.88 16.15
CA GLY A 3 -12.80 18.68 16.95
C GLY A 3 -11.44 18.11 16.66
N ALA A 4 -10.71 17.74 17.71
CA ALA A 4 -9.33 17.29 17.68
C ALA A 4 -9.19 15.96 16.94
N ASN A 5 -8.53 15.97 15.78
CA ASN A 5 -7.97 14.76 15.18
C ASN A 5 -6.64 14.45 15.87
N GLN A 6 -6.71 13.86 17.06
CA GLN A 6 -5.58 13.19 17.69
C GLN A 6 -5.86 11.69 17.68
N LEU A 7 -5.35 11.01 16.65
CA LEU A 7 -5.23 9.56 16.67
C LEU A 7 -3.97 9.24 17.47
N LEU A 8 -4.15 8.88 18.74
CA LEU A 8 -3.11 8.26 19.54
C LEU A 8 -2.86 6.86 18.96
N ILE A 9 -1.93 6.77 18.00
CA ILE A 9 -1.45 5.47 17.54
C ILE A 9 -0.66 4.88 18.72
N THR A 10 -1.25 3.87 19.35
CA THR A 10 -0.57 3.09 20.39
C THR A 10 0.36 2.11 19.69
N GLU A 11 1.45 2.64 19.15
CA GLU A 11 2.46 1.97 18.31
C GLU A 11 3.16 0.79 19.03
N GLN A 12 3.13 0.72 20.36
CA GLN A 12 4.11 -0.09 21.12
C GLN A 12 3.63 -1.46 21.66
N GLN A 13 2.63 -2.13 21.10
CA GLN A 13 2.16 -3.39 21.74
C GLN A 13 2.07 -4.65 20.88
N ARG A 14 2.14 -4.65 19.54
CA ARG A 14 1.86 -5.90 18.78
C ARG A 14 2.65 -6.18 17.50
N TRP A 15 3.58 -5.32 17.09
CA TRP A 15 4.49 -5.59 15.97
C TRP A 15 5.92 -5.67 16.48
N ALA A 16 6.67 -6.70 16.07
CA ALA A 16 8.06 -6.92 16.52
C ALA A 16 9.08 -5.98 15.84
N GLU A 17 8.61 -5.20 14.86
CA GLU A 17 9.31 -4.17 14.08
C GLU A 17 8.37 -2.95 13.92
N PRO A 18 8.87 -1.77 13.53
CA PRO A 18 8.05 -0.63 13.14
C PRO A 18 7.02 -1.02 12.07
N LEU A 19 5.76 -0.63 12.27
CA LEU A 19 4.62 -1.09 11.45
C LEU A 19 4.76 -0.71 9.97
N ASP A 20 5.37 0.44 9.70
CA ASP A 20 5.69 0.95 8.38
C ASP A 20 6.67 0.03 7.62
N GLU A 21 7.75 -0.41 8.25
CA GLU A 21 8.72 -1.34 7.65
C GLU A 21 8.07 -2.68 7.26
N GLY A 22 7.19 -3.20 8.12
CA GLY A 22 6.45 -4.43 7.85
C GLY A 22 5.48 -4.31 6.68
N ILE A 23 4.76 -3.18 6.60
CA ILE A 23 3.83 -2.89 5.50
C ILE A 23 4.58 -2.75 4.18
N GLU A 24 5.67 -1.99 4.16
CA GLU A 24 6.50 -1.79 2.96
C GLU A 24 6.98 -3.14 2.41
N ARG A 25 7.52 -4.01 3.27
CA ARG A 25 8.00 -5.34 2.88
C ARG A 25 6.88 -6.22 2.33
N VAL A 26 5.70 -6.24 2.95
CA VAL A 26 4.56 -7.05 2.48
C VAL A 26 4.07 -6.58 1.11
N VAL A 27 3.92 -5.27 0.93
CA VAL A 27 3.49 -4.70 -0.36
C VAL A 27 4.55 -4.98 -1.43
N ALA A 28 5.83 -4.80 -1.13
CA ALA A 28 6.93 -5.11 -2.04
C ALA A 28 6.93 -6.57 -2.51
N ILE A 29 6.82 -7.53 -1.58
CA ILE A 29 6.77 -8.96 -1.92
C ILE A 29 5.56 -9.28 -2.80
N ASN A 30 4.39 -8.70 -2.48
CA ASN A 30 3.18 -8.89 -3.27
C ASN A 30 3.35 -8.33 -4.69
N LEU A 31 3.92 -7.14 -4.84
CA LEU A 31 4.15 -6.49 -6.14
C LEU A 31 5.15 -7.26 -6.99
N ALA A 32 6.27 -7.70 -6.42
CA ALA A 32 7.24 -8.54 -7.13
C ALA A 32 6.57 -9.78 -7.74
N ARG A 33 5.69 -10.43 -6.97
CA ARG A 33 4.91 -11.59 -7.44
C ARG A 33 3.87 -11.23 -8.49
N LEU A 34 3.10 -10.15 -8.28
CA LEU A 34 2.00 -9.75 -9.15
C LEU A 34 2.47 -9.22 -10.51
N LEU A 35 3.60 -8.51 -10.52
CA LEU A 35 4.24 -7.97 -11.72
C LEU A 35 5.24 -8.94 -12.35
N ASN A 36 5.47 -10.10 -11.71
CA ASN A 36 6.45 -11.11 -12.12
C ASN A 36 7.83 -10.48 -12.41
N THR A 37 8.33 -9.71 -11.45
CA THR A 37 9.58 -8.94 -11.57
C THR A 37 10.47 -9.15 -10.35
N ASP A 38 11.76 -9.31 -10.61
CA ASP A 38 12.81 -9.26 -9.60
C ASP A 38 13.40 -7.85 -9.46
N ASN A 39 12.96 -6.89 -10.30
CA ASN A 39 13.46 -5.53 -10.32
C ASN A 39 12.69 -4.61 -9.40
N LEU A 40 12.66 -4.94 -8.11
CA LEU A 40 12.07 -4.11 -7.07
C LEU A 40 13.17 -3.54 -6.17
N ARG A 41 13.02 -2.30 -5.73
CA ARG A 41 13.90 -1.64 -4.76
C ARG A 41 13.06 -1.08 -3.63
N LEU A 42 13.50 -1.31 -2.39
CA LEU A 42 12.97 -0.62 -1.22
C LEU A 42 13.65 0.74 -1.11
N PHE A 43 12.95 1.73 -0.57
CA PHE A 43 13.55 3.04 -0.34
C PHE A 43 14.48 2.97 0.90
N PRO A 44 15.63 3.67 0.92
CA PRO A 44 16.21 4.46 -0.17
C PRO A 44 17.01 3.60 -1.17
N TRP A 45 16.86 3.88 -2.47
CA TRP A 45 17.69 3.32 -3.54
C TRP A 45 18.88 4.24 -3.88
N GLN A 46 19.90 3.69 -4.55
CA GLN A 46 21.07 4.45 -5.00
C GLN A 46 20.70 5.39 -6.17
N LEU A 47 21.40 6.52 -6.29
CA LEU A 47 21.11 7.53 -7.31
C LEU A 47 21.30 7.04 -8.76
N ASP A 48 22.09 6.00 -8.97
CA ASP A 48 22.38 5.38 -10.27
C ASP A 48 21.46 4.19 -10.58
N ASP A 49 20.58 3.80 -9.66
CA ASP A 49 19.62 2.69 -9.78
C ASP A 49 18.18 3.21 -9.55
N ILE A 50 17.81 4.24 -10.32
CA ILE A 50 16.50 4.88 -10.24
C ILE A 50 15.46 3.95 -10.89
N PRO A 51 14.40 3.55 -10.16
CA PRO A 51 13.36 2.70 -10.72
C PRO A 51 12.52 3.45 -11.75
N GLU A 52 11.95 2.72 -12.72
CA GLU A 52 11.07 3.29 -13.74
C GLU A 52 9.80 3.89 -13.14
N TYR A 53 9.27 3.23 -12.10
CA TYR A 53 8.12 3.67 -11.34
C TYR A 53 8.47 3.70 -9.84
N THR A 54 8.01 4.73 -9.14
CA THR A 54 8.04 4.79 -7.68
C THR A 54 6.62 4.80 -7.14
N ILE A 55 6.44 4.21 -5.96
CA ILE A 55 5.17 4.17 -5.26
C ILE A 55 5.36 4.92 -3.95
N GLU A 56 4.55 5.94 -3.72
CA GLU A 56 4.40 6.53 -2.38
C GLU A 56 3.07 6.06 -1.82
N LEU A 57 3.11 5.50 -0.61
CA LEU A 57 1.95 4.92 0.07
C LEU A 57 1.78 5.57 1.44
N VAL A 58 0.61 6.13 1.69
CA VAL A 58 0.20 6.67 2.98
C VAL A 58 -1.00 5.88 3.49
N VAL A 59 -0.84 5.23 4.64
CA VAL A 59 -1.94 4.58 5.35
C VAL A 59 -2.70 5.62 6.17
N LEU A 60 -3.97 5.83 5.83
CA LEU A 60 -4.87 6.80 6.49
C LEU A 60 -5.70 6.15 7.60
N GLU A 61 -6.07 4.87 7.44
CA GLU A 61 -6.87 4.09 8.38
C GLU A 61 -6.43 2.62 8.27
N LEU A 62 -6.12 2.00 9.40
CA LEU A 62 -5.93 0.55 9.53
C LEU A 62 -6.54 0.13 10.86
N ASP A 63 -7.79 -0.32 10.82
CA ASP A 63 -8.55 -0.62 12.03
C ASP A 63 -9.63 -1.67 11.75
N THR A 64 -10.45 -1.96 12.76
CA THR A 64 -11.64 -2.80 12.64
C THR A 64 -12.87 -2.09 13.22
N ASP A 65 -14.03 -2.28 12.58
CA ASP A 65 -15.31 -1.76 13.07
C ASP A 65 -16.12 -2.77 13.90
N GLY A 66 -15.50 -3.90 14.27
CA GLY A 66 -16.16 -4.99 15.00
C GLY A 66 -16.67 -6.12 14.10
N ALA A 67 -16.93 -5.84 12.82
CA ALA A 67 -17.40 -6.84 11.85
C ALA A 67 -16.45 -6.98 10.65
N GLU A 68 -15.70 -5.93 10.34
CA GLU A 68 -14.75 -5.88 9.24
C GLU A 68 -13.42 -5.30 9.70
N ALA A 69 -12.35 -5.75 9.06
CA ALA A 69 -11.10 -5.02 8.99
C ALA A 69 -11.17 -4.01 7.85
N VAL A 70 -10.63 -2.80 8.08
CA VAL A 70 -10.66 -1.68 7.13
C VAL A 70 -9.24 -1.20 6.89
N LEU A 71 -8.92 -0.96 5.61
CA LEU A 71 -7.71 -0.29 5.17
C LEU A 71 -8.09 0.89 4.28
N VAL A 72 -7.65 2.10 4.64
CA VAL A 72 -7.73 3.28 3.78
C VAL A 72 -6.32 3.79 3.48
N THR A 73 -6.02 3.98 2.21
CA THR A 73 -4.70 4.42 1.75
C THR A 73 -4.80 5.49 0.68
N ASP A 74 -3.95 6.51 0.75
CA ASP A 74 -3.64 7.41 -0.37
C ASP A 74 -2.32 6.94 -0.98
N TRP A 75 -2.34 6.61 -2.26
CA TRP A 75 -1.15 6.14 -2.96
C TRP A 75 -1.01 6.82 -4.31
N VAL A 76 0.25 7.04 -4.71
CA VAL A 76 0.62 7.63 -5.99
C VAL A 76 1.72 6.80 -6.64
N ILE A 77 1.56 6.55 -7.93
CA ILE A 77 2.62 6.03 -8.79
C ILE A 77 3.24 7.22 -9.52
N LYS A 78 4.55 7.37 -9.44
CA LYS A 78 5.32 8.38 -10.17
C LYS A 78 6.28 7.72 -11.14
N ARG A 79 6.62 8.43 -12.21
CA ARG A 79 7.71 8.08 -13.12
C ARG A 79 8.87 9.06 -12.88
N PRO A 80 9.99 8.65 -12.29
CA PRO A 80 11.09 9.57 -11.98
C PRO A 80 11.72 10.21 -13.22
N ALA A 81 11.70 9.53 -14.36
CA ALA A 81 12.35 9.99 -15.60
C ALA A 81 11.83 11.36 -16.09
N ASP A 82 10.54 11.63 -15.91
CA ASP A 82 9.87 12.88 -16.32
C ASP A 82 9.16 13.59 -15.16
N ASN A 83 9.35 13.09 -13.93
CA ASN A 83 8.67 13.56 -12.72
C ASN A 83 7.13 13.58 -12.85
N ALA A 84 6.57 12.70 -13.67
CA ALA A 84 5.13 12.63 -13.88
C ALA A 84 4.42 11.83 -12.78
N SER A 85 3.28 12.33 -12.33
CA SER A 85 2.32 11.53 -11.56
C SER A 85 1.51 10.69 -12.53
N VAL A 86 1.81 9.39 -12.59
CA VAL A 86 1.15 8.42 -13.47
C VAL A 86 -0.29 8.21 -13.02
N THR A 87 -0.48 7.96 -11.72
CA THR A 87 -1.81 7.88 -11.12
C THR A 87 -1.74 8.20 -9.64
N ARG A 88 -2.82 8.73 -9.09
CA ARG A 88 -3.02 8.88 -7.64
C ARG A 88 -4.43 8.47 -7.28
N ARG A 89 -4.57 7.66 -6.24
CA ARG A 89 -5.87 7.13 -5.80
C ARG A 89 -5.94 7.07 -4.29
N ILE A 90 -7.16 7.23 -3.78
CA ILE A 90 -7.50 6.83 -2.41
C ILE A 90 -8.30 5.53 -2.52
N SER A 91 -7.81 4.48 -1.88
CA SER A 91 -8.47 3.17 -1.82
C SER A 91 -9.03 2.93 -0.43
N ARG A 92 -10.27 2.43 -0.36
CA ARG A 92 -10.89 1.94 0.88
C ARG A 92 -11.28 0.49 0.70
N LEU A 93 -10.55 -0.38 1.38
CA LEU A 93 -10.68 -1.83 1.31
C LEU A 93 -11.25 -2.36 2.62
N ARG A 94 -12.05 -3.42 2.52
CA ARG A 94 -12.75 -4.05 3.65
C ARG A 94 -12.61 -5.56 3.57
N HIS A 95 -12.44 -6.20 4.72
CA HIS A 95 -12.38 -7.65 4.84
C HIS A 95 -13.25 -8.10 6.00
N ALA A 96 -14.23 -8.96 5.72
CA ALA A 96 -15.14 -9.47 6.75
C ALA A 96 -14.38 -10.31 7.79
N LEU A 97 -14.70 -10.10 9.06
CA LEU A 97 -14.21 -10.89 10.17
C LEU A 97 -15.24 -11.96 10.56
N PRO A 98 -14.80 -13.07 11.18
CA PRO A 98 -15.71 -14.06 11.72
C PRO A 98 -16.73 -13.44 12.71
N PRO A 99 -17.96 -13.95 12.76
CA PRO A 99 -18.96 -13.44 13.70
C PRO A 99 -18.55 -13.76 15.14
N GLY A 100 -18.71 -12.79 16.03
CA GLY A 100 -18.41 -12.92 17.46
C GLY A 100 -17.35 -11.92 17.92
N PRO A 101 -16.84 -12.06 19.17
CA PRO A 101 -15.80 -11.19 19.67
C PRO A 101 -14.50 -11.38 18.86
N ILE A 102 -13.95 -10.28 18.34
CA ILE A 102 -12.72 -10.28 17.54
C ILE A 102 -11.58 -10.92 18.34
N GLN A 103 -10.98 -11.96 17.76
CA GLN A 103 -9.78 -12.57 18.30
C GLN A 103 -8.54 -11.93 17.67
N PRO A 104 -7.48 -11.62 18.44
CA PRO A 104 -6.24 -11.05 17.89
C PRO A 104 -5.62 -11.88 16.75
N ALA A 105 -5.82 -13.21 16.76
CA ALA A 105 -5.34 -14.11 15.71
C ALA A 105 -6.05 -13.94 14.35
N GLU A 106 -7.23 -13.31 14.31
CA GLU A 106 -8.02 -13.08 13.10
C GLU A 106 -7.62 -11.80 12.36
N LEU A 107 -7.03 -10.83 13.09
CA LEU A 107 -6.66 -9.53 12.54
C LEU A 107 -5.50 -9.61 11.56
N ALA A 108 -4.45 -10.37 11.89
CA ALA A 108 -3.26 -10.47 11.03
C ALA A 108 -3.57 -11.06 9.64
N PRO A 109 -4.34 -12.17 9.51
CA PRO A 109 -4.81 -12.66 8.22
C PRO A 109 -5.68 -11.64 7.47
N ALA A 110 -6.59 -10.95 8.17
CA ALA A 110 -7.48 -9.98 7.54
C ALA A 110 -6.70 -8.78 6.97
N TYR A 111 -5.75 -8.23 7.73
CA TYR A 111 -4.88 -7.16 7.25
C TYR A 111 -3.97 -7.62 6.11
N SER A 112 -3.45 -8.85 6.18
CA SER A 112 -2.66 -9.42 5.07
C SER A 112 -3.49 -9.51 3.78
N ALA A 113 -4.76 -9.89 3.88
CA ALA A 113 -5.67 -9.92 2.73
C ALA A 113 -5.93 -8.51 2.16
N LEU A 114 -6.09 -7.50 3.02
CA LEU A 114 -6.27 -6.10 2.60
C LEU A 114 -5.03 -5.56 1.87
N PHE A 115 -3.83 -5.76 2.42
CA PHE A 115 -2.59 -5.34 1.75
C PHE A 115 -2.35 -6.08 0.44
N TYR A 116 -2.77 -7.35 0.34
CA TYR A 116 -2.73 -8.07 -0.92
C TYR A 116 -3.68 -7.44 -1.95
N GLN A 117 -4.92 -7.11 -1.58
CA GLN A 117 -5.86 -6.41 -2.47
C GLN A 117 -5.33 -5.04 -2.92
N LEU A 118 -4.76 -4.25 -2.01
CA LEU A 118 -4.10 -2.99 -2.37
C LEU A 118 -2.97 -3.21 -3.40
N SER A 119 -2.16 -4.24 -3.19
CA SER A 119 -1.06 -4.58 -4.10
C SER A 119 -1.59 -4.95 -5.51
N GLN A 120 -2.76 -5.60 -5.60
CA GLN A 120 -3.42 -5.88 -6.87
C GLN A 120 -3.86 -4.60 -7.59
N GLU A 121 -4.42 -3.62 -6.86
CA GLU A 121 -4.80 -2.32 -7.43
C GLU A 121 -3.59 -1.55 -7.98
N ILE A 122 -2.49 -1.53 -7.22
CA ILE A 122 -1.24 -0.88 -7.62
C ILE A 122 -0.63 -1.59 -8.84
N ALA A 123 -0.53 -2.92 -8.81
CA ALA A 123 0.03 -3.70 -9.93
C ALA A 123 -0.78 -3.52 -11.22
N ALA A 124 -2.11 -3.49 -11.12
CA ALA A 124 -2.98 -3.21 -12.26
C ALA A 124 -2.76 -1.81 -12.83
N ALA A 125 -2.54 -0.80 -11.97
CA ALA A 125 -2.25 0.55 -12.41
C ALA A 125 -0.88 0.70 -13.07
N ILE A 126 0.15 -0.01 -12.59
CA ILE A 126 1.47 -0.07 -13.24
C ILE A 126 1.34 -0.71 -14.63
N THR A 127 0.69 -1.87 -14.71
CA THR A 127 0.48 -2.59 -15.98
C THR A 127 -0.27 -1.72 -16.99
N ALA A 128 -1.28 -0.97 -16.56
CA ALA A 128 -2.00 -0.03 -17.43
C ALA A 128 -1.09 1.12 -17.92
N ALA A 129 -0.24 1.65 -17.05
CA ALA A 129 0.69 2.71 -17.38
C ALA A 129 1.85 2.27 -18.30
N GLU A 130 2.19 0.98 -18.32
CA GLU A 130 3.13 0.40 -19.29
C GLU A 130 2.48 0.22 -20.67
N GLN A 131 1.16 -0.06 -20.70
CA GLN A 131 0.38 -0.26 -21.92
C GLN A 131 -0.06 1.04 -22.59
N GLU A 132 0.02 2.17 -21.90
CA GLU A 132 -0.09 3.51 -22.49
C GLU A 132 1.33 3.97 -22.84
N PRO A 133 1.83 3.71 -24.07
CA PRO A 133 3.09 4.31 -24.46
C PRO A 133 2.84 5.80 -24.42
N GLY A 134 3.66 6.52 -23.63
CA GLY A 134 3.62 7.96 -23.56
C GLY A 134 3.44 8.50 -24.97
N ALA A 135 2.40 9.30 -25.17
CA ALA A 135 2.11 9.96 -26.43
C ALA A 135 3.45 10.40 -27.03
N ALA A 136 3.83 9.77 -28.15
CA ALA A 136 5.07 10.07 -28.83
C ALA A 136 5.15 11.59 -28.97
N ALA A 137 6.15 12.19 -28.33
CA ALA A 137 6.41 13.60 -28.51
C ALA A 137 6.59 13.84 -30.03
N PRO A 138 5.92 14.84 -30.62
CA PRO A 138 6.12 15.19 -32.02
C PRO A 138 7.55 15.67 -32.29
#